data_AF-A0A952PKT5-F1
#
_entry.id   AF-A0A952PKT5-F1
#
_cell.length_a   1.000
_cell.length_b   1.000
_cell.length_c   1.000
_cell.angle_alpha   90.00
_cell.angle_beta   90.00
_cell.angle_gamma   90.00
#
_symmetry.space_group_name_H-M   'P 1'
#
loop_
_entity.id
_entity.type
_entity.pdbx_description
1 polymer ?
#
loop_
_entity_poly.entity_id
_entity_poly.type
_entity_poly.pdbx_seq_one_letter_code
_entity_poly.pdbx_strand_id
1 'polypeptide(L)'
;MIEDIFFDIASQFGIEKVPRAPEFFQFNSTEKLLSVEDWFKNILDETKDHCVDFSRTIIESRCWYVEIQGDGAIHLRNVQHGEFDLAIDRQVKSVKGKKRGQGGKLLAIFVDEPKNYATKKMTGRELLRSLTDSVDGLLVHLPNKAAVEFPRSDFRDFNGFAEMCELEDMLLFPANNQIEKLLAATWFVEKNEDGSLLLNWAPDCKQLVHVHTHPSKASSFDAYRLQPMSGHELFQSLLDNQTANGIVVNLISTIGVQPSLRQLFLSRSIVKNIVQGLDTRVGVNPLPIRNTDEISDWLDMRKFPVAGRKIIDAPFEEYTLYRAVVPQGCEISMQEAGKQKETPGPTWSPVFIQSKISPISRDEPSRIVCPGFYAEQLGAHFLVGGSDPRRFNPGSNFLIGKKVDDYSIEQAKRRERWASELLKFLPPGVDTIPRDAFHTAKGASLVQEFPHAAKRDWIEATLKQAQKFTKRWVWFNS
;
A
#
# COMPACT_ATOMS: atom_id res chain seq x y z
N MET A 1 12.68 -23.24 9.96
CA MET A 1 11.55 -23.05 9.01
C MET A 1 10.44 -22.14 9.56
N ILE A 2 9.86 -22.39 10.74
CA ILE A 2 8.93 -21.43 11.39
C ILE A 2 9.71 -20.29 12.08
N GLU A 3 10.88 -20.60 12.65
CA GLU A 3 11.73 -19.61 13.31
C GLU A 3 12.27 -18.54 12.34
N ASP A 4 12.64 -18.93 11.11
CA ASP A 4 13.19 -18.02 10.09
C ASP A 4 12.22 -16.92 9.63
N ILE A 5 10.89 -17.12 9.77
CA ILE A 5 9.86 -16.14 9.36
C ILE A 5 9.70 -15.01 10.39
N PHE A 6 10.05 -15.26 11.66
CA PHE A 6 9.93 -14.27 12.73
C PHE A 6 11.24 -13.50 12.98
N PHE A 7 12.38 -14.00 12.48
CA PHE A 7 13.71 -13.42 12.70
C PHE A 7 13.93 -12.06 12.00
N ASP A 8 13.42 -11.88 10.77
CA ASP A 8 13.60 -10.61 10.03
C ASP A 8 12.92 -9.42 10.74
N ILE A 9 11.80 -9.68 11.42
CA ILE A 9 11.00 -8.66 12.11
C ILE A 9 11.72 -8.20 13.38
N ALA A 10 12.23 -9.10 14.21
CA ALA A 10 12.91 -8.74 15.48
C ALA A 10 14.17 -7.88 15.29
N SER A 11 14.89 -8.07 14.17
CA SER A 11 16.12 -7.32 13.87
C SER A 11 15.87 -5.84 13.53
N GLN A 12 14.68 -5.50 13.02
CA GLN A 12 14.31 -4.14 12.61
C GLN A 12 13.79 -3.28 13.78
N PHE A 13 13.54 -3.87 14.95
CA PHE A 13 13.01 -3.19 16.16
C PHE A 13 14.04 -2.96 17.28
N GLY A 14 15.35 -3.09 17.01
CA GLY A 14 16.39 -2.74 17.98
C GLY A 14 16.60 -3.75 19.12
N ILE A 15 16.28 -5.03 18.91
CA ILE A 15 16.57 -6.10 19.88
C ILE A 15 18.03 -6.54 19.72
N GLU A 16 18.91 -6.08 20.61
CA GLU A 16 20.36 -5.91 20.36
C GLU A 16 21.25 -7.16 20.25
N LYS A 17 20.79 -8.40 20.45
CA LYS A 17 21.69 -9.57 20.39
C LYS A 17 21.08 -10.86 19.84
N VAL A 18 21.19 -11.08 18.53
CA VAL A 18 21.25 -12.42 17.90
C VAL A 18 22.18 -12.34 16.67
N PRO A 19 23.07 -13.33 16.40
CA PRO A 19 24.08 -13.22 15.34
C PRO A 19 23.47 -13.28 13.92
N ARG A 20 24.11 -12.55 12.99
CA ARG A 20 23.68 -12.36 11.60
C ARG A 20 23.64 -13.65 10.76
N ALA A 21 22.61 -13.76 9.92
CA ALA A 21 22.62 -14.44 8.62
C ALA A 21 21.72 -13.66 7.63
N PRO A 22 21.92 -13.79 6.30
CA PRO A 22 21.64 -12.72 5.32
C PRO A 22 20.30 -12.85 4.58
N GLU A 23 19.77 -11.69 4.16
CA GLU A 23 18.85 -11.45 3.03
C GLU A 23 17.55 -12.27 2.93
N PHE A 24 16.45 -11.83 3.56
CA PHE A 24 15.10 -12.30 3.20
C PHE A 24 14.01 -11.20 3.10
N PHE A 25 14.34 -10.12 2.39
CA PHE A 25 13.37 -9.41 1.55
C PHE A 25 13.66 -9.68 0.06
N GLN A 26 13.86 -10.95 -0.31
CA GLN A 26 13.69 -11.33 -1.72
C GLN A 26 12.21 -11.59 -1.96
N PHE A 27 11.57 -10.64 -2.66
CA PHE A 27 10.48 -10.99 -3.55
C PHE A 27 10.94 -12.17 -4.43
N ASN A 28 10.55 -13.38 -4.07
CA ASN A 28 10.45 -14.48 -5.01
C ASN A 28 9.16 -14.25 -5.82
N SER A 29 9.16 -13.24 -6.68
CA SER A 29 8.33 -13.31 -7.87
C SER A 29 9.00 -14.33 -8.79
N THR A 30 8.67 -15.60 -8.62
CA THR A 30 8.85 -16.63 -9.66
C THR A 30 7.80 -16.49 -10.77
N GLU A 31 6.97 -15.44 -10.74
CA GLU A 31 6.48 -14.89 -11.99
C GLU A 31 7.70 -14.54 -12.83
N LYS A 32 7.73 -15.03 -14.07
CA LYS A 32 8.41 -14.29 -15.12
C LYS A 32 7.88 -12.86 -15.05
N LEU A 33 8.56 -11.98 -14.30
CA LEU A 33 8.91 -10.68 -14.84
C LEU A 33 9.25 -11.02 -16.28
N LEU A 34 8.48 -10.54 -17.25
CA LEU A 34 8.94 -10.57 -18.64
C LEU A 34 10.43 -10.26 -18.53
N SER A 35 11.29 -11.20 -18.94
CA SER A 35 12.72 -10.95 -18.84
C SER A 35 12.90 -9.57 -19.44
N VAL A 36 13.78 -8.74 -18.87
CA VAL A 36 14.01 -7.39 -19.36
C VAL A 36 14.02 -7.39 -20.90
N GLU A 37 14.64 -8.44 -21.49
CA GLU A 37 14.56 -8.86 -22.89
C GLU A 37 13.16 -9.00 -23.53
N ASP A 38 12.23 -9.79 -22.96
CA ASP A 38 10.86 -10.00 -23.46
C ASP A 38 10.01 -8.73 -23.41
N TRP A 39 10.22 -7.87 -22.42
CA TRP A 39 9.58 -6.55 -22.35
C TRP A 39 10.13 -5.62 -23.44
N PHE A 40 11.45 -5.58 -23.61
CA PHE A 40 12.09 -4.81 -24.69
C PHE A 40 11.71 -5.29 -26.10
N LYS A 41 11.22 -6.53 -26.26
CA LYS A 41 10.72 -7.01 -27.57
C LYS A 41 9.43 -6.31 -27.98
N ASN A 42 8.63 -5.82 -27.04
CA ASN A 42 7.31 -5.24 -27.32
C ASN A 42 7.31 -3.70 -27.46
N ILE A 43 8.38 -3.01 -27.03
CA ILE A 43 8.39 -1.53 -26.92
C ILE A 43 9.18 -0.81 -27.99
N LEU A 44 10.10 -1.50 -28.65
CA LEU A 44 10.92 -0.87 -29.71
C LEU A 44 10.15 -0.60 -31.01
N ASP A 45 8.88 -1.01 -31.11
CA ASP A 45 8.10 -0.92 -32.34
C ASP A 45 7.17 0.31 -32.46
N GLU A 46 6.75 1.00 -31.38
CA GLU A 46 5.75 2.10 -31.51
C GLU A 46 5.94 3.26 -30.49
N THR A 47 5.75 4.52 -30.94
CA THR A 47 5.41 5.82 -30.27
C THR A 47 6.09 6.37 -28.98
N LYS A 48 5.88 7.68 -28.71
CA LYS A 48 6.49 8.51 -27.64
C LYS A 48 6.06 8.19 -26.20
N ASP A 49 4.88 7.58 -26.00
CA ASP A 49 4.35 7.29 -24.66
C ASP A 49 5.19 6.24 -23.91
N HIS A 50 6.07 5.53 -24.61
CA HIS A 50 6.95 4.50 -24.05
C HIS A 50 8.19 5.04 -23.32
N CYS A 51 8.49 6.35 -23.37
CA CYS A 51 9.66 6.91 -22.67
C CYS A 51 9.50 6.84 -21.15
N VAL A 52 8.30 7.12 -20.61
CA VAL A 52 8.01 7.03 -19.17
C VAL A 52 8.10 5.59 -18.68
N ASP A 53 7.53 4.68 -19.45
CA ASP A 53 7.60 3.24 -19.22
C ASP A 53 9.05 2.73 -19.23
N PHE A 54 9.86 3.21 -20.17
CA PHE A 54 11.27 2.85 -20.26
C PHE A 54 12.11 3.35 -19.07
N SER A 55 11.91 4.62 -18.70
CA SER A 55 12.53 5.24 -17.52
C SER A 55 12.33 4.38 -16.28
N ARG A 56 11.08 3.94 -16.08
CA ARG A 56 10.71 3.14 -14.93
C ARG A 56 11.31 1.73 -14.97
N THR A 57 11.45 1.10 -16.13
CA THR A 57 12.16 -0.19 -16.27
C THR A 57 13.61 -0.07 -15.82
N ILE A 58 14.30 1.01 -16.21
CA ILE A 58 15.65 1.27 -15.73
C ILE A 58 15.65 1.36 -14.21
N ILE A 59 14.73 2.12 -13.62
CA ILE A 59 14.67 2.40 -12.18
C ILE A 59 14.36 1.16 -11.35
N GLU A 60 13.38 0.37 -11.78
CA GLU A 60 12.92 -0.82 -11.04
C GLU A 60 13.85 -2.02 -11.22
N SER A 61 14.70 -2.01 -12.24
CA SER A 61 15.71 -3.05 -12.41
C SER A 61 16.69 -3.05 -11.24
N ARG A 62 16.86 -4.23 -10.65
CA ARG A 62 17.76 -4.48 -9.53
C ARG A 62 19.23 -4.51 -9.94
N CYS A 63 19.52 -4.54 -11.23
CA CYS A 63 20.87 -4.74 -11.72
C CYS A 63 21.07 -4.10 -13.09
N TRP A 64 22.03 -3.20 -13.13
CA TRP A 64 22.70 -2.69 -14.31
C TRP A 64 24.20 -2.83 -14.10
N TYR A 65 24.91 -3.18 -15.16
CA TYR A 65 26.36 -3.10 -15.20
C TYR A 65 26.75 -1.82 -15.89
N VAL A 66 27.66 -1.07 -15.29
CA VAL A 66 28.15 0.21 -15.80
C VAL A 66 29.65 0.08 -15.99
N GLU A 67 30.15 0.53 -17.12
CA GLU A 67 31.58 0.50 -17.40
C GLU A 67 32.34 1.44 -16.46
N ILE A 68 33.47 0.98 -15.90
CA ILE A 68 34.34 1.76 -15.03
C ILE A 68 35.78 1.80 -15.55
N GLN A 69 36.49 2.86 -15.19
CA GLN A 69 37.91 3.03 -15.43
C GLN A 69 38.73 2.31 -14.35
N GLY A 70 40.06 2.20 -14.55
CA GLY A 70 40.96 1.49 -13.64
C GLY A 70 41.05 2.08 -12.23
N ASP A 71 40.60 3.32 -12.04
CA ASP A 71 40.47 4.00 -10.75
C ASP A 71 39.08 3.82 -10.09
N GLY A 72 38.18 3.08 -10.74
CA GLY A 72 36.80 2.85 -10.29
C GLY A 72 35.81 3.95 -10.66
N ALA A 73 36.22 5.00 -11.37
CA ALA A 73 35.32 6.04 -11.86
C ALA A 73 34.44 5.52 -13.01
N ILE A 74 33.22 6.05 -13.12
CA ILE A 74 32.30 5.70 -14.22
C ILE A 74 32.88 6.17 -15.55
N HIS A 75 32.98 5.27 -16.53
CA HIS A 75 33.49 5.59 -17.86
C HIS A 75 32.39 6.18 -18.74
N LEU A 76 32.56 7.43 -19.20
CA LEU A 76 31.70 8.07 -20.19
C LEU A 76 32.33 7.97 -21.59
N ARG A 77 31.56 7.48 -22.56
CA ARG A 77 31.99 7.36 -23.95
C ARG A 77 31.71 8.66 -24.69
N ASN A 78 32.72 9.26 -25.30
CA ASN A 78 32.55 10.39 -26.21
C ASN A 78 32.16 9.87 -27.59
N VAL A 79 30.94 10.12 -28.02
CA VAL A 79 30.33 9.59 -29.24
C VAL A 79 29.98 10.74 -30.18
N GLN A 80 30.33 10.63 -31.46
CA GLN A 80 29.93 11.66 -32.42
C GLN A 80 28.46 11.50 -32.83
N HIS A 81 27.87 12.62 -33.26
CA HIS A 81 26.50 12.62 -33.78
C HIS A 81 26.34 11.60 -34.92
N GLY A 82 25.34 10.73 -34.80
CA GLY A 82 25.09 9.69 -35.81
C GLY A 82 25.96 8.44 -35.70
N GLU A 83 26.85 8.35 -34.70
CA GLU A 83 27.89 7.31 -34.59
C GLU A 83 27.78 6.46 -33.32
N PHE A 84 26.65 6.48 -32.60
CA PHE A 84 26.51 5.69 -31.37
C PHE A 84 26.63 4.18 -31.62
N ASP A 85 26.23 3.69 -32.80
CA ASP A 85 26.41 2.29 -33.19
C ASP A 85 27.90 1.88 -33.25
N LEU A 86 28.80 2.83 -33.57
CA LEU A 86 30.25 2.61 -33.62
C LEU A 86 30.90 2.65 -32.24
N ALA A 87 30.22 3.26 -31.27
CA ALA A 87 30.66 3.32 -29.89
C ALA A 87 30.41 2.01 -29.14
N ILE A 88 29.82 0.97 -29.75
CA ILE A 88 29.38 -0.28 -29.09
C ILE A 88 30.47 -1.36 -29.13
N ASP A 89 31.11 -1.60 -30.26
CA ASP A 89 32.35 -2.39 -30.39
C ASP A 89 32.90 -2.34 -31.83
N ARG A 90 34.21 -2.46 -32.00
CA ARG A 90 34.98 -2.13 -33.24
C ARG A 90 34.68 -2.96 -34.50
N GLN A 91 33.75 -3.90 -34.47
CA GLN A 91 33.54 -4.90 -35.53
C GLN A 91 32.22 -4.82 -36.29
N VAL A 92 31.36 -3.85 -36.01
CA VAL A 92 30.25 -3.58 -36.93
C VAL A 92 30.85 -2.87 -38.15
N LYS A 93 31.18 -3.64 -39.20
CA LYS A 93 31.41 -3.09 -40.54
C LYS A 93 30.25 -2.17 -40.81
N SER A 94 30.53 -0.86 -40.89
CA SER A 94 29.59 0.21 -41.25
C SER A 94 28.53 -0.35 -42.19
N VAL A 95 27.37 -0.68 -41.63
CA VAL A 95 26.20 -0.92 -42.45
C VAL A 95 25.91 0.47 -43.01
N LYS A 96 25.88 0.60 -44.34
CA LYS A 96 25.43 1.82 -45.03
C LYS A 96 23.97 2.08 -44.64
N GLY A 97 23.77 2.63 -43.45
CA GLY A 97 22.49 2.87 -42.80
C GLY A 97 22.49 4.27 -42.23
N LYS A 98 21.31 4.89 -42.20
CA LYS A 98 21.09 6.27 -41.76
C LYS A 98 21.81 6.55 -40.44
N LYS A 99 22.64 7.59 -40.39
CA LYS A 99 23.13 8.20 -39.15
C LYS A 99 21.93 8.46 -38.23
N ARG A 100 21.98 7.94 -37.00
CA ARG A 100 20.92 8.07 -35.98
C ARG A 100 21.58 8.38 -34.64
N GLY A 101 20.83 8.99 -33.72
CA GLY A 101 21.32 9.36 -32.39
C GLY A 101 21.98 10.74 -32.30
N GLN A 102 21.92 11.36 -31.13
CA GLN A 102 22.43 12.71 -30.89
C GLN A 102 23.94 12.71 -30.64
N GLY A 103 24.48 11.65 -30.01
CA GLY A 103 25.88 11.58 -29.58
C GLY A 103 26.16 12.44 -28.34
N GLY A 104 27.43 12.65 -28.02
CA GLY A 104 27.89 13.36 -26.82
C GLY A 104 28.61 12.43 -25.83
N LYS A 105 28.62 12.81 -24.55
CA LYS A 105 29.12 12.00 -23.44
C LYS A 105 28.05 11.01 -22.99
N LEU A 106 28.13 9.79 -23.52
CA LEU A 106 27.15 8.74 -23.23
C LEU A 106 27.63 7.83 -22.10
N LEU A 107 26.73 7.49 -21.19
CA LEU A 107 26.95 6.44 -20.20
C LEU A 107 26.45 5.10 -20.73
N ALA A 108 27.36 4.12 -20.89
CA ALA A 108 26.99 2.78 -21.31
C ALA A 108 26.48 1.95 -20.13
N ILE A 109 25.28 1.38 -20.27
CA ILE A 109 24.66 0.49 -19.28
C ILE A 109 24.30 -0.84 -19.91
N PHE A 110 24.49 -1.93 -19.18
CA PHE A 110 24.30 -3.30 -19.67
C PHE A 110 23.39 -4.08 -18.73
N VAL A 111 22.51 -4.90 -19.29
CA VAL A 111 21.67 -5.84 -18.50
C VAL A 111 22.51 -7.00 -17.97
N ASP A 112 23.41 -7.52 -18.81
CA ASP A 112 24.35 -8.59 -18.46
C ASP A 112 25.76 -8.03 -18.31
N GLU A 113 26.56 -8.64 -17.44
CA GLU A 113 27.96 -8.23 -17.22
C GLU A 113 28.77 -8.50 -18.50
N PRO A 114 29.34 -7.45 -19.13
CA PRO A 114 30.11 -7.63 -20.34
C PRO A 114 31.52 -8.15 -19.99
N LYS A 115 31.98 -9.18 -20.70
CA LYS A 115 33.25 -9.86 -20.41
C LYS A 115 34.52 -9.04 -20.69
N ASN A 116 34.41 -8.00 -21.51
CA ASN A 116 35.56 -7.27 -22.05
C ASN A 116 35.90 -6.00 -21.29
N TYR A 117 35.10 -5.62 -20.28
CA TYR A 117 35.24 -4.36 -19.57
C TYR A 117 35.24 -4.59 -18.06
N ALA A 118 35.98 -3.75 -17.33
CA ALA A 118 35.74 -3.63 -15.91
C ALA A 118 34.38 -2.96 -15.72
N THR A 119 33.51 -3.57 -14.91
CA THR A 119 32.19 -3.01 -14.64
C THR A 119 31.90 -2.90 -13.16
N LYS A 120 30.99 -1.98 -12.84
CA LYS A 120 30.37 -1.84 -11.53
C LYS A 120 28.91 -2.21 -11.66
N LYS A 121 28.47 -3.10 -10.77
CA LYS A 121 27.05 -3.42 -10.61
C LYS A 121 26.37 -2.29 -9.84
N MET A 122 25.25 -1.80 -10.35
CA MET A 122 24.44 -0.73 -9.76
C MET A 122 22.96 -1.09 -9.89
N THR A 123 22.15 -0.66 -8.93
CA THR A 123 20.69 -0.65 -9.09
C THR A 123 20.27 0.46 -10.05
N GLY A 124 19.06 0.36 -10.61
CA GLY A 124 18.47 1.44 -11.42
C GLY A 124 18.53 2.81 -10.73
N ARG A 125 18.16 2.86 -9.45
CA ARG A 125 18.15 4.10 -8.65
C ARG A 125 19.55 4.68 -8.43
N GLU A 126 20.53 3.84 -8.14
CA GLU A 126 21.93 4.29 -7.98
C GLU A 126 22.48 4.82 -9.30
N LEU A 127 22.20 4.12 -10.41
CA LEU A 127 22.56 4.55 -11.75
C LEU A 127 22.00 5.95 -12.02
N LEU A 128 20.72 6.19 -11.72
CA LEU A 128 20.10 7.49 -11.96
C LEU A 128 20.72 8.62 -11.14
N ARG A 129 20.97 8.37 -9.86
CA ARG A 129 21.65 9.35 -8.99
C ARG A 129 23.06 9.68 -9.47
N SER A 130 23.70 8.77 -10.19
CA SER A 130 25.02 9.00 -10.78
C SER A 130 25.00 9.82 -12.07
N LEU A 131 23.82 10.07 -12.66
CA LEU A 131 23.69 10.87 -13.87
C LEU A 131 23.83 12.35 -13.51
N THR A 132 25.05 12.86 -13.69
CA THR A 132 25.37 14.28 -13.47
C THR A 132 25.09 15.10 -14.73
N ASP A 133 25.21 16.43 -14.61
CA ASP A 133 25.05 17.34 -15.74
C ASP A 133 26.06 17.11 -16.88
N SER A 134 27.09 16.30 -16.67
CA SER A 134 28.08 15.96 -17.71
C SER A 134 27.71 14.78 -18.60
N VAL A 135 26.60 14.10 -18.32
CA VAL A 135 26.11 12.96 -19.13
C VAL A 135 25.07 13.47 -20.13
N ASP A 136 25.39 13.38 -21.42
CA ASP A 136 24.53 13.84 -22.52
C ASP A 136 23.49 12.79 -22.94
N GLY A 137 23.73 11.52 -22.60
CA GLY A 137 22.83 10.42 -22.94
C GLY A 137 23.15 9.10 -22.23
N LEU A 138 22.22 8.15 -22.29
CA LEU A 138 22.44 6.74 -21.92
C LEU A 138 22.57 5.91 -23.19
N LEU A 139 23.52 4.98 -23.19
CA LEU A 139 23.65 3.95 -24.21
C LEU A 139 23.26 2.60 -23.60
N VAL A 140 22.08 2.11 -23.94
CA VAL A 140 21.46 0.96 -23.29
C VAL A 140 21.73 -0.30 -24.10
N HIS A 141 22.49 -1.22 -23.52
CA HIS A 141 22.86 -2.48 -24.14
C HIS A 141 21.97 -3.61 -23.64
N LEU A 142 21.29 -4.24 -24.59
CA LEU A 142 20.38 -5.34 -24.34
C LEU A 142 20.94 -6.63 -24.93
N PRO A 143 20.68 -7.79 -24.29
CA PRO A 143 21.12 -9.07 -24.82
C PRO A 143 20.55 -9.29 -26.23
N ASN A 144 21.42 -9.65 -27.17
CA ASN A 144 21.06 -10.00 -28.55
C ASN A 144 20.33 -8.90 -29.35
N LYS A 145 20.46 -7.62 -28.97
CA LYS A 145 19.90 -6.48 -29.71
C LYS A 145 20.93 -5.39 -29.96
N ALA A 146 20.64 -4.53 -30.94
CA ALA A 146 21.39 -3.29 -31.11
C ALA A 146 21.21 -2.41 -29.86
N ALA A 147 22.27 -1.70 -29.45
CA ALA A 147 22.13 -0.76 -28.34
C ALA A 147 21.21 0.39 -28.76
N VAL A 148 20.63 1.05 -27.77
CA VAL A 148 19.71 2.16 -27.98
C VAL A 148 20.26 3.38 -27.27
N GLU A 149 20.39 4.49 -28.00
CA GLU A 149 20.72 5.78 -27.42
C GLU A 149 19.44 6.43 -26.87
N PHE A 150 19.49 6.80 -25.59
CA PHE A 150 18.53 7.69 -24.97
C PHE A 150 19.21 9.02 -24.71
N PRO A 151 18.86 10.09 -25.40
CA PRO A 151 19.43 11.41 -25.14
C PRO A 151 18.91 11.96 -23.81
N ARG A 152 19.63 12.91 -23.22
CA ARG A 152 19.25 13.55 -21.96
C ARG A 152 17.88 14.20 -21.96
N SER A 153 17.41 14.68 -23.11
CA SER A 153 16.05 15.20 -23.25
C SER A 153 14.98 14.18 -22.85
N ASP A 154 15.26 12.90 -23.04
CA ASP A 154 14.31 11.81 -22.87
C ASP A 154 14.36 11.24 -21.45
N PHE A 155 15.37 11.66 -20.66
CA PHE A 155 15.53 11.26 -19.27
C PHE A 155 15.67 12.42 -18.28
N ARG A 156 15.26 13.63 -18.68
CA ARG A 156 15.35 14.82 -17.83
C ARG A 156 14.66 14.65 -16.47
N ASP A 157 13.59 13.86 -16.41
CA ASP A 157 12.78 13.63 -15.21
C ASP A 157 13.13 12.33 -14.48
N PHE A 158 14.23 11.65 -14.84
CA PHE A 158 14.64 10.37 -14.23
C PHE A 158 14.82 10.46 -12.71
N ASN A 159 15.36 11.57 -12.20
CA ASN A 159 15.45 11.80 -10.76
C ASN A 159 14.06 11.86 -10.11
N GLY A 160 13.10 12.54 -10.74
CA GLY A 160 11.71 12.59 -10.27
C GLY A 160 11.04 11.20 -10.27
N PHE A 161 11.32 10.38 -11.27
CA PHE A 161 10.85 8.98 -11.29
C PHE A 161 11.54 8.11 -10.22
N ALA A 162 12.83 8.33 -9.93
CA ALA A 162 13.53 7.62 -8.87
C ALA A 162 12.91 7.94 -7.49
N GLU A 163 12.69 9.23 -7.21
CA GLU A 163 12.03 9.71 -6.00
C GLU A 163 10.60 9.17 -5.88
N MET A 164 9.85 9.18 -6.98
CA MET A 164 8.52 8.59 -7.08
C MET A 164 8.52 7.10 -6.69
N CYS A 165 9.43 6.29 -7.27
CA CYS A 165 9.53 4.87 -6.96
C CYS A 165 9.94 4.61 -5.50
N GLU A 166 10.85 5.41 -4.94
CA GLU A 166 11.22 5.30 -3.53
C GLU A 166 10.06 5.67 -2.60
N LEU A 167 9.29 6.71 -2.94
CA LEU A 167 8.10 7.08 -2.21
C LEU A 167 7.05 5.97 -2.24
N GLU A 168 6.82 5.34 -3.39
CA GLU A 168 5.90 4.21 -3.54
C GLU A 168 6.36 2.97 -2.77
N ASP A 169 7.65 2.66 -2.77
CA ASP A 169 8.20 1.58 -1.95
C ASP A 169 8.00 1.86 -0.46
N MET A 170 8.29 3.08 -0.01
CA MET A 170 8.01 3.51 1.37
C MET A 170 6.52 3.51 1.68
N LEU A 171 5.63 3.60 0.69
CA LEU A 171 4.20 3.47 0.92
C LEU A 171 3.77 2.03 1.16
N LEU A 172 4.48 1.06 0.57
CA LEU A 172 4.15 -0.36 0.58
C LEU A 172 4.94 -1.17 1.61
N PHE A 173 6.17 -0.78 1.92
CA PHE A 173 7.11 -1.54 2.72
C PHE A 173 7.70 -0.68 3.85
N PRO A 174 8.01 -1.28 5.01
CA PRO A 174 8.76 -0.60 6.06
C PRO A 174 10.12 -0.08 5.56
N ALA A 175 10.55 1.09 6.03
CA ALA A 175 11.85 1.67 5.71
C ALA A 175 12.43 2.46 6.90
N ASN A 176 13.75 2.64 6.91
CA ASN A 176 14.40 3.50 7.91
C ASN A 176 14.02 4.98 7.70
N ASN A 177 13.69 5.66 8.82
CA ASN A 177 13.25 7.06 8.85
C ASN A 177 12.07 7.34 7.90
N GLN A 178 11.16 6.36 7.81
CA GLN A 178 10.06 6.36 6.84
C GLN A 178 9.10 7.52 7.06
N ILE A 179 8.80 7.86 8.30
CA ILE A 179 7.89 8.96 8.63
C ILE A 179 8.50 10.29 8.17
N GLU A 180 9.75 10.55 8.52
CA GLU A 180 10.45 11.78 8.13
C GLU A 180 10.51 11.90 6.61
N LYS A 181 10.80 10.80 5.91
CA LYS A 181 10.85 10.77 4.45
C LYS A 181 9.48 10.97 3.81
N LEU A 182 8.41 10.36 4.34
CA LEU A 182 7.04 10.56 3.84
C LEU A 182 6.59 12.01 4.01
N LEU A 183 6.92 12.64 5.14
CA LEU A 183 6.60 14.03 5.44
C LEU A 183 7.42 15.02 4.60
N ALA A 184 8.68 14.69 4.30
CA ALA A 184 9.57 15.52 3.49
C ALA A 184 9.34 15.35 1.98
N ALA A 185 8.76 14.23 1.54
CA ALA A 185 8.55 13.94 0.13
C ALA A 185 7.62 14.97 -0.53
N THR A 186 7.84 15.20 -1.83
CA THR A 186 6.96 16.02 -2.66
C THR A 186 5.80 15.17 -3.16
N TRP A 187 4.60 15.64 -2.93
CA TRP A 187 3.35 15.06 -3.38
C TRP A 187 2.67 16.02 -4.34
N PHE A 188 1.94 15.47 -5.31
CA PHE A 188 1.21 16.25 -6.28
C PHE A 188 -0.29 16.07 -6.04
N VAL A 189 -0.95 17.17 -5.68
CA VAL A 189 -2.30 17.16 -5.10
C VAL A 189 -3.23 17.98 -5.97
N GLU A 190 -4.41 17.45 -6.25
CA GLU A 190 -5.45 18.18 -6.97
C GLU A 190 -6.16 19.18 -6.03
N LYS A 191 -6.27 20.44 -6.46
CA LYS A 191 -6.95 21.50 -5.73
C LYS A 191 -8.02 22.20 -6.56
N ASN A 192 -9.01 22.74 -5.87
CA ASN A 192 -10.00 23.67 -6.43
C ASN A 192 -9.35 25.02 -6.76
N GLU A 193 -10.06 25.86 -7.52
CA GLU A 193 -9.60 27.22 -7.87
C GLU A 193 -9.37 28.11 -6.64
N ASP A 194 -10.11 27.88 -5.55
CA ASP A 194 -9.96 28.57 -4.27
C ASP A 194 -8.76 28.06 -3.43
N GLY A 195 -8.00 27.09 -3.95
CA GLY A 195 -6.85 26.48 -3.29
C GLY A 195 -7.18 25.37 -2.29
N SER A 196 -8.46 25.06 -2.06
CA SER A 196 -8.88 23.96 -1.20
C SER A 196 -8.62 22.59 -1.85
N LEU A 197 -8.44 21.55 -1.01
CA LEU A 197 -8.25 20.18 -1.50
C LEU A 197 -9.47 19.70 -2.30
N LEU A 198 -9.23 19.18 -3.50
CA LEU A 198 -10.30 18.56 -4.29
C LEU A 198 -10.64 17.19 -3.69
N LEU A 199 -11.93 16.98 -3.41
CA LEU A 199 -12.44 15.75 -2.83
C LEU A 199 -13.14 14.90 -3.88
N ASN A 200 -12.59 13.71 -4.12
CA ASN A 200 -13.02 12.77 -5.13
C ASN A 200 -13.65 11.52 -4.51
N TRP A 201 -14.21 10.67 -5.37
CA TRP A 201 -14.92 9.46 -5.00
C TRP A 201 -14.18 8.26 -5.60
N ALA A 202 -14.04 7.21 -4.80
CA ALA A 202 -13.53 5.90 -5.24
C ALA A 202 -14.62 4.83 -4.96
N PRO A 203 -14.54 3.64 -5.58
CA PRO A 203 -15.42 2.53 -5.24
C PRO A 203 -15.39 2.28 -3.71
N ASP A 204 -16.55 2.35 -3.07
CA ASP A 204 -16.77 2.18 -1.62
C ASP A 204 -16.17 3.25 -0.69
N CYS A 205 -15.54 4.30 -1.20
CA CYS A 205 -14.97 5.39 -0.39
C CYS A 205 -15.31 6.76 -0.98
N LYS A 206 -15.81 7.69 -0.15
CA LYS A 206 -16.21 9.04 -0.57
C LYS A 206 -15.29 10.08 0.07
N GLN A 207 -15.24 11.27 -0.53
CA GLN A 207 -14.54 12.43 0.05
C GLN A 207 -13.05 12.17 0.31
N LEU A 208 -12.36 11.65 -0.70
CA LEU A 208 -10.93 11.35 -0.65
C LEU A 208 -10.12 12.40 -1.38
N VAL A 209 -8.95 12.73 -0.84
CA VAL A 209 -7.98 13.56 -1.53
C VAL A 209 -7.20 12.66 -2.49
N HIS A 210 -7.26 12.95 -3.78
CA HIS A 210 -6.44 12.25 -4.77
C HIS A 210 -5.04 12.83 -4.77
N VAL A 211 -4.05 11.95 -4.62
CA VAL A 211 -2.65 12.33 -4.52
C VAL A 211 -1.81 11.46 -5.44
N HIS A 212 -0.85 12.11 -6.09
CA HIS A 212 0.05 11.50 -7.04
C HIS A 212 1.50 11.61 -6.54
N THR A 213 2.28 10.56 -6.73
CA THR A 213 3.71 10.52 -6.39
C THR A 213 4.58 11.19 -7.46
N HIS A 214 4.02 11.51 -8.64
CA HIS A 214 4.66 12.23 -9.73
C HIS A 214 3.62 12.88 -10.66
N PRO A 215 3.91 14.02 -11.34
CA PRO A 215 2.93 14.70 -12.20
C PRO A 215 2.44 13.85 -13.38
N SER A 216 3.30 12.97 -13.90
CA SER A 216 2.96 12.09 -15.02
C SER A 216 1.85 11.08 -14.70
N LYS A 217 1.45 10.95 -13.42
CA LYS A 217 0.36 10.08 -12.99
C LYS A 217 -1.00 10.77 -12.97
N ALA A 218 -1.03 12.10 -13.02
CA ALA A 218 -2.27 12.83 -13.13
C ALA A 218 -2.89 12.59 -14.51
N SER A 219 -4.22 12.56 -14.58
CA SER A 219 -4.89 12.54 -15.87
C SER A 219 -4.59 13.85 -16.62
N SER A 220 -4.54 13.82 -17.95
CA SER A 220 -4.29 15.03 -18.76
C SER A 220 -5.33 16.13 -18.53
N PHE A 221 -6.52 15.78 -18.05
CA PHE A 221 -7.58 16.73 -17.71
C PHE A 221 -7.35 17.45 -16.37
N ASP A 222 -6.50 16.92 -15.49
CA ASP A 222 -6.30 17.45 -14.13
C ASP A 222 -4.94 18.12 -13.92
N ALA A 223 -4.06 18.08 -14.92
CA ALA A 223 -2.69 18.56 -14.82
C ALA A 223 -2.56 20.05 -14.42
N TYR A 224 -3.52 20.90 -14.79
CA TYR A 224 -3.51 22.33 -14.43
C TYR A 224 -3.95 22.61 -12.98
N ARG A 225 -4.58 21.64 -12.32
CA ARG A 225 -5.02 21.73 -10.91
C ARG A 225 -4.03 21.12 -9.93
N LEU A 226 -2.98 20.52 -10.47
CA LEU A 226 -2.00 19.77 -9.71
C LEU A 226 -1.00 20.73 -9.06
N GLN A 227 -0.95 20.73 -7.74
CA GLN A 227 0.00 21.54 -6.97
C GLN A 227 0.97 20.65 -6.22
N PRO A 228 2.29 20.92 -6.29
CA PRO A 228 3.26 20.26 -5.44
C PRO A 228 3.06 20.71 -3.99
N MET A 229 3.12 19.77 -3.05
CA MET A 229 3.07 20.00 -1.61
C MET A 229 4.06 19.06 -0.92
N SER A 230 4.70 19.49 0.15
CA SER A 230 5.37 18.54 1.05
C SER A 230 4.35 17.60 1.69
N GLY A 231 4.79 16.41 2.12
CA GLY A 231 3.95 15.48 2.85
C GLY A 231 3.38 16.08 4.13
N HIS A 232 4.17 16.90 4.82
CA HIS A 232 3.73 17.63 6.00
C HIS A 232 2.57 18.59 5.69
N GLU A 233 2.70 19.43 4.67
CA GLU A 233 1.62 20.37 4.27
C GLU A 233 0.36 19.64 3.81
N LEU A 234 0.52 18.56 3.01
CA LEU A 234 -0.61 17.76 2.54
C LEU A 234 -1.36 17.11 3.71
N PHE A 235 -0.63 16.46 4.61
CA PHE A 235 -1.23 15.77 5.74
C PHE A 235 -1.90 16.75 6.69
N GLN A 236 -1.28 17.89 6.99
CA GLN A 236 -1.90 18.94 7.79
C GLN A 236 -3.16 19.49 7.10
N SER A 237 -3.11 19.79 5.80
CA SER A 237 -4.27 20.29 5.05
C SER A 237 -5.44 19.31 5.04
N LEU A 238 -5.16 17.99 5.00
CA LEU A 238 -6.20 16.97 5.14
C LEU A 238 -6.78 16.93 6.55
N LEU A 239 -5.94 17.07 7.59
CA LEU A 239 -6.39 17.12 8.98
C LEU A 239 -7.24 18.37 9.25
N ASP A 240 -6.95 19.49 8.60
CA ASP A 240 -7.74 20.71 8.72
C ASP A 240 -9.07 20.61 7.95
N ASN A 241 -9.14 19.75 6.92
CA ASN A 241 -10.37 19.48 6.17
C ASN A 241 -11.31 18.53 6.93
N GLN A 242 -12.37 19.10 7.52
CA GLN A 242 -13.38 18.37 8.29
C GLN A 242 -14.21 17.36 7.48
N THR A 243 -14.21 17.44 6.15
CA THR A 243 -15.02 16.57 5.27
C THR A 243 -14.24 15.41 4.68
N ALA A 244 -12.90 15.51 4.61
CA ALA A 244 -12.04 14.47 4.03
C ALA A 244 -12.00 13.19 4.90
N ASN A 245 -12.13 12.03 4.26
CA ASN A 245 -12.05 10.72 4.92
C ASN A 245 -10.65 10.09 4.87
N GLY A 246 -9.79 10.58 3.96
CA GLY A 246 -8.45 10.07 3.75
C GLY A 246 -7.86 10.50 2.42
N ILE A 247 -6.72 9.90 2.10
CA ILE A 247 -5.98 10.06 0.85
C ILE A 247 -6.12 8.77 0.05
N VAL A 248 -6.22 8.89 -1.27
CA VAL A 248 -5.95 7.79 -2.18
C VAL A 248 -4.72 8.12 -3.03
N VAL A 249 -3.77 7.20 -3.03
CA VAL A 249 -2.54 7.28 -3.80
C VAL A 249 -2.61 6.24 -4.91
N ASN A 250 -2.48 6.69 -6.16
CA ASN A 250 -2.39 5.78 -7.30
C ASN A 250 -0.96 5.25 -7.42
N LEU A 251 -0.75 4.02 -6.96
CA LEU A 251 0.46 3.25 -7.24
C LEU A 251 0.27 2.60 -8.62
N ILE A 252 1.18 2.84 -9.55
CA ILE A 252 1.05 2.22 -10.87
C ILE A 252 1.70 0.84 -10.77
N SER A 253 0.97 -0.24 -11.07
CA SER A 253 1.59 -1.55 -11.20
C SER A 253 2.40 -1.62 -12.50
N THR A 254 3.64 -2.08 -12.40
CA THR A 254 4.48 -2.72 -13.44
C THR A 254 4.12 -2.54 -14.91
N ILE A 255 5.16 -2.24 -15.67
CA ILE A 255 5.14 -1.87 -17.08
C ILE A 255 4.82 -3.09 -17.98
N GLY A 256 4.04 -2.89 -19.04
CA GLY A 256 3.80 -3.89 -20.11
C GLY A 256 2.69 -4.93 -19.88
N VAL A 257 2.00 -4.90 -18.74
CA VAL A 257 0.70 -5.58 -18.53
C VAL A 257 -0.33 -4.49 -18.32
N GLN A 258 -1.57 -4.66 -18.80
CA GLN A 258 -2.66 -3.68 -18.60
C GLN A 258 -2.56 -3.05 -17.21
N PRO A 259 -2.45 -1.71 -17.10
CA PRO A 259 -2.17 -1.06 -15.83
C PRO A 259 -3.31 -1.35 -14.85
N SER A 260 -3.07 -2.29 -13.94
CA SER A 260 -3.94 -2.46 -12.78
C SER A 260 -3.58 -1.34 -11.81
N LEU A 261 -4.36 -0.25 -11.82
CA LEU A 261 -4.20 0.82 -10.84
C LEU A 261 -4.25 0.18 -9.44
N ARG A 262 -3.13 0.24 -8.73
CA ARG A 262 -3.06 -0.18 -7.33
C ARG A 262 -3.30 1.05 -6.49
N GLN A 263 -4.53 1.20 -6.02
CA GLN A 263 -4.87 2.29 -5.12
C GLN A 263 -4.47 1.92 -3.69
N LEU A 264 -3.69 2.79 -3.06
CA LEU A 264 -3.42 2.76 -1.63
C LEU A 264 -4.23 3.84 -0.94
N PHE A 265 -4.97 3.47 0.08
CA PHE A 265 -5.81 4.38 0.86
C PHE A 265 -5.15 4.64 2.21
N LEU A 266 -4.92 5.90 2.54
CA LEU A 266 -4.49 6.33 3.87
C LEU A 266 -5.66 6.99 4.55
N SER A 267 -6.20 6.36 5.60
CA SER A 267 -7.27 6.96 6.38
C SER A 267 -6.80 8.22 7.09
N ARG A 268 -7.73 9.12 7.43
CA ARG A 268 -7.43 10.29 8.26
C ARG A 268 -6.72 9.94 9.57
N SER A 269 -7.08 8.82 10.20
CA SER A 269 -6.43 8.31 11.42
C SER A 269 -4.96 7.96 11.18
N ILE A 270 -4.66 7.27 10.07
CA ILE A 270 -3.27 6.98 9.66
C ILE A 270 -2.50 8.27 9.41
N VAL A 271 -3.07 9.22 8.67
CA VAL A 271 -2.44 10.52 8.39
C VAL A 271 -2.12 11.28 9.68
N LYS A 272 -3.08 11.32 10.63
CA LYS A 272 -2.89 11.93 11.95
C LYS A 272 -1.72 11.31 12.71
N ASN A 273 -1.65 9.97 12.75
CA ASN A 273 -0.58 9.27 13.45
C ASN A 273 0.78 9.55 12.80
N ILE A 274 0.87 9.58 11.46
CA ILE A 274 2.12 9.89 10.76
C ILE A 274 2.61 11.30 11.12
N VAL A 275 1.72 12.30 11.14
CA VAL A 275 2.05 13.67 11.60
C VAL A 275 2.54 13.69 13.05
N GLN A 276 2.06 12.78 13.89
CA GLN A 276 2.46 12.61 15.29
C GLN A 276 3.72 11.74 15.48
N GLY A 277 4.37 11.30 14.41
CA GLY A 277 5.57 10.46 14.52
C GLY A 277 5.30 8.97 14.70
N LEU A 278 4.08 8.50 14.43
CA LEU A 278 3.68 7.10 14.55
C LEU A 278 3.16 6.53 13.23
N ASP A 279 3.73 5.40 12.80
CA ASP A 279 3.25 4.72 11.60
C ASP A 279 2.29 3.58 11.93
N THR A 280 1.01 3.81 11.69
CA THR A 280 -0.06 2.82 11.93
C THR A 280 -0.57 2.18 10.66
N ARG A 281 0.16 2.26 9.55
CA ARG A 281 -0.21 1.55 8.31
C ARG A 281 -0.06 0.06 8.52
N VAL A 282 -0.98 -0.70 7.92
CA VAL A 282 -0.99 -2.16 7.99
C VAL A 282 0.25 -2.71 7.30
N GLY A 283 1.00 -3.55 8.01
CA GLY A 283 2.21 -4.18 7.48
C GLY A 283 3.51 -3.40 7.71
N VAL A 284 3.43 -2.15 8.21
CA VAL A 284 4.64 -1.41 8.63
C VAL A 284 5.11 -1.89 10.01
N ASN A 285 4.20 -1.96 10.97
CA ASN A 285 4.46 -2.44 12.33
C ASN A 285 3.51 -3.60 12.68
N PRO A 286 3.91 -4.51 13.59
CA PRO A 286 2.99 -5.50 14.15
C PRO A 286 1.75 -4.83 14.75
N LEU A 287 0.58 -5.34 14.37
CA LEU A 287 -0.71 -4.79 14.76
C LEU A 287 -1.03 -5.16 16.22
N PRO A 288 -1.16 -4.18 17.13
CA PRO A 288 -1.35 -4.47 18.55
C PRO A 288 -2.76 -5.00 18.83
N ILE A 289 -2.86 -6.16 19.45
CA ILE A 289 -4.13 -6.82 19.80
C ILE A 289 -4.34 -6.91 21.31
N ARG A 290 -5.62 -6.88 21.72
CA ARG A 290 -6.07 -7.14 23.09
C ARG A 290 -6.17 -8.64 23.36
N ASN A 291 -6.60 -9.40 22.35
CA ASN A 291 -6.81 -10.84 22.42
C ASN A 291 -6.90 -11.46 21.01
N THR A 292 -6.92 -12.79 20.95
CA THR A 292 -6.98 -13.55 19.69
C THR A 292 -8.32 -13.46 18.95
N ASP A 293 -9.42 -13.13 19.63
CA ASP A 293 -10.73 -12.97 18.97
C ASP A 293 -10.73 -11.76 18.04
N GLU A 294 -9.97 -10.72 18.41
CA GLU A 294 -9.77 -9.52 17.61
C GLU A 294 -9.06 -9.80 16.28
N ILE A 295 -8.16 -10.78 16.26
CA ILE A 295 -7.54 -11.26 15.01
C ILE A 295 -8.62 -11.81 14.09
N SER A 296 -9.54 -12.63 14.62
CA SER A 296 -10.60 -13.23 13.82
C SER A 296 -11.57 -12.19 13.26
N ASP A 297 -11.97 -11.20 14.07
CA ASP A 297 -12.78 -10.08 13.61
C ASP A 297 -12.08 -9.30 12.49
N TRP A 298 -10.81 -8.97 12.68
CA TRP A 298 -10.03 -8.25 11.69
C TRP A 298 -9.98 -9.01 10.35
N LEU A 299 -9.67 -10.31 10.41
CA LEU A 299 -9.57 -11.16 9.22
C LEU A 299 -10.92 -11.27 8.51
N ASP A 300 -12.01 -11.51 9.24
CA ASP A 300 -13.35 -11.66 8.65
C ASP A 300 -13.83 -10.34 8.02
N MET A 301 -13.63 -9.20 8.68
CA MET A 301 -14.03 -7.89 8.16
C MET A 301 -13.20 -7.45 6.95
N ARG A 302 -11.96 -7.93 6.86
CA ARG A 302 -11.09 -7.76 5.69
C ARG A 302 -11.31 -8.80 4.59
N LYS A 303 -12.30 -9.68 4.75
CA LYS A 303 -12.60 -10.80 3.83
C LYS A 303 -11.38 -11.70 3.60
N PHE A 304 -10.51 -11.82 4.59
CA PHE A 304 -9.39 -12.75 4.56
C PHE A 304 -9.95 -14.18 4.47
N PRO A 305 -9.46 -15.04 3.56
CA PRO A 305 -10.12 -16.32 3.29
C PRO A 305 -10.23 -17.23 4.51
N VAL A 306 -11.40 -17.84 4.67
CA VAL A 306 -11.76 -18.64 5.85
C VAL A 306 -11.39 -20.12 5.66
N ALA A 307 -11.51 -20.64 4.43
CA ALA A 307 -11.26 -22.05 4.14
C ALA A 307 -9.79 -22.40 4.36
N GLY A 308 -9.52 -23.37 5.24
CA GLY A 308 -8.16 -23.80 5.56
C GLY A 308 -7.32 -22.79 6.34
N ARG A 309 -7.92 -21.69 6.82
CA ARG A 309 -7.26 -20.66 7.62
C ARG A 309 -6.76 -21.21 8.95
N LYS A 310 -5.49 -20.97 9.25
CA LYS A 310 -4.86 -21.31 10.54
C LYS A 310 -4.24 -20.08 11.16
N ILE A 311 -4.38 -19.92 12.47
CA ILE A 311 -3.63 -18.93 13.25
C ILE A 311 -2.38 -19.64 13.80
N ILE A 312 -1.23 -19.04 13.57
CA ILE A 312 0.07 -19.48 14.07
C ILE A 312 0.54 -18.43 15.07
N ASP A 313 0.98 -18.88 16.23
CA ASP A 313 1.61 -18.05 17.25
C ASP A 313 3.12 -18.33 17.37
N ALA A 314 3.86 -17.29 17.76
CA ALA A 314 5.27 -17.34 18.11
C ALA A 314 5.47 -16.60 19.44
N PRO A 315 5.60 -17.33 20.57
CA PRO A 315 5.76 -16.72 21.88
C PRO A 315 7.21 -16.24 22.09
N PHE A 316 7.34 -15.03 22.63
CA PHE A 316 8.58 -14.44 23.15
C PHE A 316 8.44 -14.17 24.65
N GLU A 317 9.50 -13.76 25.33
CA GLU A 317 9.45 -13.48 26.79
C GLU A 317 8.41 -12.39 27.12
N GLU A 318 8.42 -11.29 26.37
CA GLU A 318 7.61 -10.11 26.68
C GLU A 318 6.30 -9.99 25.88
N TYR A 319 6.15 -10.79 24.82
CA TYR A 319 5.01 -10.72 23.90
C TYR A 319 4.76 -12.04 23.17
N THR A 320 3.65 -12.13 22.45
CA THR A 320 3.39 -13.19 21.47
C THR A 320 3.06 -12.56 20.12
N LEU A 321 3.70 -13.04 19.06
CA LEU A 321 3.36 -12.67 17.69
C LEU A 321 2.39 -13.66 17.09
N TYR A 322 1.45 -13.19 16.28
CA TYR A 322 0.47 -14.02 15.59
C TYR A 322 0.43 -13.71 14.10
N ARG A 323 0.18 -14.72 13.29
CA ARG A 323 -0.20 -14.58 11.87
C ARG A 323 -1.28 -15.60 11.51
N ALA A 324 -2.18 -15.21 10.62
CA ALA A 324 -3.04 -16.16 9.93
C ALA A 324 -2.42 -16.57 8.59
N VAL A 325 -2.60 -17.84 8.22
CA VAL A 325 -2.14 -18.40 6.95
C VAL A 325 -3.25 -19.20 6.29
N VAL A 326 -3.37 -19.07 4.97
CA VAL A 326 -4.18 -19.93 4.12
C VAL A 326 -3.24 -20.60 3.12
N PRO A 327 -3.13 -21.94 3.10
CA PRO A 327 -2.15 -22.65 2.26
C PRO A 327 -2.34 -22.44 0.75
N GLN A 328 -3.58 -22.24 0.33
CA GLN A 328 -3.96 -22.00 -1.05
C GLN A 328 -3.84 -20.49 -1.30
N GLY A 329 -2.85 -20.09 -2.10
CA GLY A 329 -2.66 -18.70 -2.47
C GLY A 329 -3.95 -18.07 -2.97
N CYS A 330 -4.22 -16.88 -2.48
CA CYS A 330 -5.42 -16.09 -2.77
C CYS A 330 -5.07 -14.60 -2.75
N GLU A 331 -5.66 -13.85 -3.67
CA GLU A 331 -5.54 -12.40 -3.69
C GLU A 331 -6.25 -11.81 -2.47
N ILE A 332 -5.53 -11.01 -1.67
CA ILE A 332 -6.15 -10.18 -0.65
C ILE A 332 -6.03 -8.73 -1.08
N SER A 333 -7.18 -8.12 -1.32
CA SER A 333 -7.28 -6.69 -1.55
C SER A 333 -7.33 -5.96 -0.20
N MET A 334 -6.18 -5.54 0.32
CA MET A 334 -6.09 -4.59 1.42
C MET A 334 -5.87 -3.19 0.86
N GLN A 335 -6.94 -2.40 0.77
CA GLN A 335 -6.90 -1.03 0.25
C GLN A 335 -5.82 -0.17 0.94
N GLU A 336 -5.54 -0.42 2.22
CA GLU A 336 -4.59 0.32 3.05
C GLU A 336 -3.18 -0.30 3.13
N ALA A 337 -2.95 -1.43 2.45
CA ALA A 337 -1.63 -2.03 2.28
C ALA A 337 -1.26 -2.23 0.79
N GLY A 338 -2.06 -1.66 -0.11
CA GLY A 338 -2.01 -1.93 -1.55
C GLY A 338 -2.53 -3.32 -1.92
N LYS A 339 -2.98 -3.51 -3.17
CA LYS A 339 -3.26 -4.86 -3.66
C LYS A 339 -1.96 -5.67 -3.70
N GLN A 340 -1.89 -6.70 -2.87
CA GLN A 340 -0.87 -7.73 -3.03
C GLN A 340 -1.32 -8.63 -4.19
N LYS A 341 -0.52 -8.66 -5.28
CA LYS A 341 -0.73 -9.62 -6.38
C LYS A 341 -0.69 -11.04 -5.80
N GLU A 342 -1.36 -11.97 -6.48
CA GLU A 342 -1.26 -13.40 -6.20
C GLU A 342 0.20 -13.85 -6.27
N THR A 343 0.86 -13.98 -5.13
CA THR A 343 2.14 -14.68 -5.06
C THR A 343 1.86 -16.18 -5.04
N PRO A 344 2.52 -16.99 -5.88
CA PRO A 344 2.46 -18.44 -5.76
C PRO A 344 2.87 -18.87 -4.34
N GLY A 345 1.98 -19.54 -3.61
CA GLY A 345 2.25 -20.01 -2.25
C GLY A 345 1.16 -19.64 -1.24
N PRO A 346 1.41 -19.86 0.06
CA PRO A 346 0.45 -19.54 1.10
C PRO A 346 0.21 -18.04 1.21
N THR A 347 -1.04 -17.65 1.42
CA THR A 347 -1.41 -16.28 1.73
C THR A 347 -1.32 -16.03 3.22
N TRP A 348 -0.63 -14.96 3.59
CA TRP A 348 -0.41 -14.59 4.98
C TRP A 348 -1.09 -13.29 5.36
N SER A 349 -1.59 -13.20 6.59
CA SER A 349 -2.01 -11.93 7.17
C SER A 349 -0.81 -11.05 7.53
N PRO A 350 -1.06 -9.77 7.86
CA PRO A 350 -0.13 -8.98 8.65
C PRO A 350 0.20 -9.66 9.97
N VAL A 351 1.26 -9.19 10.62
CA VAL A 351 1.68 -9.67 11.93
C VAL A 351 0.86 -8.95 12.99
N PHE A 352 0.37 -9.69 13.98
CA PHE A 352 -0.29 -9.15 15.17
C PHE A 352 0.62 -9.37 16.38
N ILE A 353 0.55 -8.47 17.37
CA ILE A 353 1.35 -8.55 18.60
C ILE A 353 0.48 -8.39 19.83
N GLN A 354 0.65 -9.29 20.80
CA GLN A 354 0.05 -9.20 22.12
C GLN A 354 1.16 -9.07 23.17
N SER A 355 1.20 -7.93 23.88
CA SER A 355 2.15 -7.74 24.98
C SER A 355 1.74 -8.54 26.21
N LYS A 356 2.73 -9.18 26.87
CA LYS A 356 2.57 -9.88 28.15
C LYS A 356 2.87 -8.96 29.35
N ILE A 357 3.78 -8.00 29.15
CA ILE A 357 4.22 -7.08 30.22
C ILE A 357 3.26 -5.90 30.37
N SER A 358 2.75 -5.38 29.26
CA SER A 358 1.80 -4.27 29.24
C SER A 358 0.61 -4.62 28.34
N PRO A 359 -0.22 -5.61 28.73
CA PRO A 359 -1.36 -6.04 27.93
C PRO A 359 -2.35 -4.88 27.77
N ILE A 360 -2.86 -4.70 26.56
CA ILE A 360 -3.90 -3.70 26.28
C ILE A 360 -5.19 -4.16 26.95
N SER A 361 -5.83 -3.25 27.70
CA SER A 361 -7.08 -3.58 28.40
C SER A 361 -8.15 -4.03 27.41
N ARG A 362 -8.96 -5.02 27.81
CA ARG A 362 -10.14 -5.42 27.03
C ARG A 362 -11.20 -4.32 26.95
N ASP A 363 -11.18 -3.37 27.88
CA ASP A 363 -12.12 -2.25 27.93
C ASP A 363 -11.69 -1.07 27.05
N GLU A 364 -10.43 -1.05 26.60
CA GLU A 364 -9.96 -0.07 25.60
C GLU A 364 -10.56 -0.38 24.22
N PRO A 365 -10.75 0.65 23.36
CA PRO A 365 -11.15 0.44 21.98
C PRO A 365 -10.13 -0.39 21.19
N SER A 366 -10.61 -1.11 20.18
CA SER A 366 -9.72 -1.84 19.26
C SER A 366 -8.75 -0.88 18.57
N ARG A 367 -7.48 -1.26 18.49
CA ARG A 367 -6.47 -0.52 17.73
C ARG A 367 -6.33 -0.99 16.28
N ILE A 368 -6.99 -2.09 15.92
CA ILE A 368 -6.81 -2.75 14.62
C ILE A 368 -8.11 -2.89 13.84
N VAL A 369 -9.25 -3.04 14.52
CA VAL A 369 -10.57 -3.13 13.90
C VAL A 369 -11.20 -1.74 13.86
N CYS A 370 -11.53 -1.27 12.66
CA CYS A 370 -12.13 0.04 12.47
C CYS A 370 -13.59 0.06 12.98
N PRO A 371 -14.03 1.10 13.73
CA PRO A 371 -15.41 1.23 14.18
C PRO A 371 -16.42 1.22 13.02
N GLY A 372 -16.03 1.75 11.85
CA GLY A 372 -16.86 1.68 10.65
C GLY A 372 -17.15 0.25 10.18
N PHE A 373 -16.24 -0.70 10.38
CA PHE A 373 -16.50 -2.11 10.03
C PHE A 373 -17.40 -2.79 11.05
N TYR A 374 -17.28 -2.50 12.34
CA TYR A 374 -18.28 -2.95 13.32
C TYR A 374 -19.67 -2.42 12.96
N ALA A 375 -19.79 -1.14 12.61
CA ALA A 375 -21.05 -0.55 12.14
C ALA A 375 -21.59 -1.21 10.86
N GLU A 376 -20.72 -1.53 9.89
CA GLU A 376 -21.08 -2.26 8.66
C GLU A 376 -21.66 -3.64 8.99
N GLN A 377 -20.99 -4.41 9.87
CA GLN A 377 -21.45 -5.74 10.31
C GLN A 377 -22.76 -5.68 11.11
N LEU A 378 -22.99 -4.58 11.84
CA LEU A 378 -24.26 -4.32 12.51
C LEU A 378 -25.39 -3.91 11.54
N GLY A 379 -25.07 -3.70 10.26
CA GLY A 379 -26.05 -3.50 9.19
C GLY A 379 -26.38 -2.03 8.93
N ALA A 380 -25.52 -1.08 9.29
CA ALA A 380 -25.77 0.36 9.12
C ALA A 380 -26.23 0.76 7.71
N HIS A 381 -25.70 0.12 6.66
CA HIS A 381 -26.02 0.45 5.26
C HIS A 381 -27.33 -0.15 4.73
N PHE A 382 -27.83 -1.23 5.33
CA PHE A 382 -29.13 -1.84 4.94
C PHE A 382 -30.34 -1.08 5.51
N LEU A 383 -30.08 -0.03 6.30
CA LEU A 383 -31.08 0.79 6.96
C LEU A 383 -31.39 2.08 6.18
N VAL A 384 -31.46 1.98 4.85
CA VAL A 384 -31.97 3.05 3.99
C VAL A 384 -33.43 3.30 4.41
N GLY A 385 -33.65 4.35 5.21
CA GLY A 385 -34.95 4.69 5.80
C GLY A 385 -35.15 4.41 7.29
N GLY A 386 -34.12 4.17 8.10
CA GLY A 386 -34.28 4.30 9.55
C GLY A 386 -33.18 3.70 10.39
N SER A 387 -32.59 4.55 11.22
CA SER A 387 -31.74 4.29 12.39
C SER A 387 -32.36 3.35 13.44
N ASP A 388 -33.29 2.48 13.08
CA ASP A 388 -34.06 1.66 14.03
C ASP A 388 -33.42 0.27 14.19
N PRO A 389 -32.74 0.00 15.32
CA PRO A 389 -32.11 -1.29 15.55
C PRO A 389 -33.12 -2.43 15.65
N ARG A 390 -34.42 -2.14 15.83
CA ARG A 390 -35.50 -3.13 15.90
C ARG A 390 -35.72 -3.90 14.59
N ARG A 391 -35.12 -3.46 13.48
CA ARG A 391 -35.15 -4.25 12.23
C ARG A 391 -34.43 -5.59 12.36
N PHE A 392 -33.45 -5.71 13.26
CA PHE A 392 -32.92 -7.01 13.65
C PHE A 392 -33.92 -7.69 14.60
N ASN A 393 -34.76 -8.56 14.04
CA ASN A 393 -35.82 -9.24 14.78
C ASN A 393 -35.92 -10.71 14.35
N PRO A 394 -34.91 -11.53 14.65
CA PRO A 394 -34.85 -12.92 14.19
C PRO A 394 -35.88 -13.81 14.90
N GLY A 395 -36.03 -15.03 14.39
CA GLY A 395 -36.94 -16.03 14.94
C GLY A 395 -38.39 -15.90 14.45
N SER A 396 -39.13 -16.99 14.62
CA SER A 396 -40.52 -17.13 14.20
C SER A 396 -41.48 -16.73 15.32
N ASN A 397 -42.58 -16.07 14.96
CA ASN A 397 -43.65 -15.73 15.91
C ASN A 397 -44.25 -17.01 16.50
N PHE A 398 -44.43 -17.02 17.83
CA PHE A 398 -45.06 -18.10 18.57
C PHE A 398 -45.90 -17.53 19.72
N LEU A 399 -47.22 -17.53 19.53
CA LEU A 399 -48.23 -17.04 20.48
C LEU A 399 -47.92 -15.63 21.03
N ILE A 400 -47.28 -15.56 22.20
CA ILE A 400 -46.99 -14.34 22.98
C ILE A 400 -45.51 -13.91 22.87
N GLY A 401 -44.75 -14.49 21.94
CA GLY A 401 -43.35 -14.14 21.72
C GLY A 401 -42.77 -14.70 20.43
N LYS A 402 -41.46 -14.89 20.42
CA LYS A 402 -40.68 -15.47 19.33
C LYS A 402 -39.86 -16.66 19.80
N LYS A 403 -39.80 -17.68 18.95
CA LYS A 403 -38.85 -18.79 19.07
C LYS A 403 -37.66 -18.49 18.16
N VAL A 404 -36.48 -18.42 18.75
CA VAL A 404 -35.23 -18.11 18.07
C VAL A 404 -34.45 -19.40 17.86
N ASP A 405 -33.98 -19.65 16.63
CA ASP A 405 -33.13 -20.80 16.33
C ASP A 405 -31.68 -20.57 16.76
N ASP A 406 -30.90 -21.65 16.84
CA ASP A 406 -29.54 -21.61 17.34
C ASP A 406 -28.63 -20.73 16.45
N TYR A 407 -28.85 -20.72 15.13
CA TYR A 407 -28.14 -19.84 14.20
C TYR A 407 -28.38 -18.36 14.53
N SER A 408 -29.63 -17.97 14.76
CA SER A 408 -30.03 -16.62 15.09
C SER A 408 -29.53 -16.19 16.47
N ILE A 409 -29.49 -17.11 17.44
CA ILE A 409 -28.88 -16.87 18.75
C ILE A 409 -27.38 -16.56 18.59
N GLU A 410 -26.66 -17.34 17.79
CA GLU A 410 -25.24 -17.09 17.53
C GLU A 410 -25.00 -15.76 16.79
N GLN A 411 -25.87 -15.41 15.83
CA GLN A 411 -25.86 -14.08 15.20
C GLN A 411 -26.12 -12.96 16.21
N ALA A 412 -27.08 -13.14 17.13
CA ALA A 412 -27.38 -12.17 18.17
C ALA A 412 -26.19 -11.98 19.12
N LYS A 413 -25.52 -13.06 19.55
CA LYS A 413 -24.29 -12.97 20.37
C LYS A 413 -23.16 -12.25 19.64
N ARG A 414 -22.96 -12.49 18.33
CA ARG A 414 -21.97 -11.77 17.52
C ARG A 414 -22.28 -10.27 17.47
N ARG A 415 -23.55 -9.91 17.23
CA ARG A 415 -24.01 -8.51 17.21
C ARG A 415 -23.87 -7.84 18.58
N GLU A 416 -24.20 -8.53 19.67
CA GLU A 416 -23.99 -8.04 21.04
C GLU A 416 -22.52 -7.71 21.27
N ARG A 417 -21.63 -8.63 20.92
CA ARG A 417 -20.18 -8.42 21.02
C ARG A 417 -19.72 -7.22 20.19
N TRP A 418 -20.08 -7.15 18.91
CA TRP A 418 -19.67 -6.04 18.03
C TRP A 418 -20.24 -4.69 18.48
N ALA A 419 -21.48 -4.64 18.95
CA ALA A 419 -22.05 -3.40 19.50
C ALA A 419 -21.33 -2.97 20.78
N SER A 420 -20.98 -3.92 21.65
CA SER A 420 -20.18 -3.67 22.85
C SER A 420 -18.78 -3.14 22.50
N GLU A 421 -18.12 -3.72 21.48
CA GLU A 421 -16.84 -3.22 20.98
C GLU A 421 -16.95 -1.82 20.37
N LEU A 422 -18.03 -1.56 19.62
CA LEU A 422 -18.27 -0.25 19.01
C LEU A 422 -18.50 0.85 20.06
N LEU A 423 -19.16 0.54 21.19
CA LEU A 423 -19.34 1.50 22.30
C LEU A 423 -18.02 1.97 22.89
N LYS A 424 -16.97 1.14 22.90
CA LYS A 424 -15.65 1.48 23.46
C LYS A 424 -14.96 2.61 22.70
N PHE A 425 -15.37 2.87 21.45
CA PHE A 425 -14.87 3.99 20.65
C PHE A 425 -15.53 5.34 20.97
N LEU A 426 -16.55 5.37 21.85
CA LEU A 426 -17.13 6.62 22.34
C LEU A 426 -16.35 7.13 23.55
N PRO A 427 -15.70 8.30 23.47
CA PRO A 427 -15.09 8.91 24.64
C PRO A 427 -16.13 9.19 25.74
N PRO A 428 -15.72 9.25 27.02
CA PRO A 428 -16.60 9.61 28.12
C PRO A 428 -17.33 10.95 27.86
N GLY A 429 -18.65 10.96 28.02
CA GLY A 429 -19.49 12.16 27.81
C GLY A 429 -19.69 12.58 26.36
N VAL A 430 -19.22 11.79 25.38
CA VAL A 430 -19.38 12.09 23.95
C VAL A 430 -20.40 11.13 23.33
N ASP A 431 -21.33 11.67 22.55
CA ASP A 431 -22.43 10.89 21.94
C ASP A 431 -22.14 10.41 20.52
N THR A 432 -20.95 10.68 20.00
CA THR A 432 -20.55 10.31 18.64
C THR A 432 -19.10 9.85 18.60
N ILE A 433 -18.83 8.76 17.87
CA ILE A 433 -17.46 8.29 17.66
C ILE A 433 -16.66 9.37 16.90
N PRO A 434 -15.51 9.82 17.42
CA PRO A 434 -14.68 10.82 16.75
C PRO A 434 -14.20 10.36 15.37
N ARG A 435 -14.12 11.27 14.39
CA ARG A 435 -13.66 10.93 13.02
C ARG A 435 -12.25 10.34 12.99
N ASP A 436 -11.37 10.74 13.90
CA ASP A 436 -9.99 10.24 13.94
C ASP A 436 -9.89 8.80 14.49
N ALA A 437 -10.97 8.25 15.04
CA ALA A 437 -11.04 6.85 15.49
C ALA A 437 -11.24 5.87 14.31
N PHE A 438 -11.58 6.37 13.11
CA PHE A 438 -11.79 5.53 11.94
C PHE A 438 -10.46 5.21 11.26
N HIS A 439 -9.93 4.03 11.55
CA HIS A 439 -8.65 3.56 11.02
C HIS A 439 -8.66 3.25 9.52
N THR A 440 -9.83 3.27 8.87
CA THR A 440 -9.99 3.02 7.42
C THR A 440 -10.81 4.11 6.73
N ALA A 441 -10.43 4.45 5.49
CA ALA A 441 -11.15 5.44 4.69
C ALA A 441 -12.57 4.97 4.34
N LYS A 442 -12.74 3.66 4.08
CA LYS A 442 -14.05 3.02 3.88
C LYS A 442 -14.93 3.15 5.13
N GLY A 443 -14.38 2.86 6.32
CA GLY A 443 -15.13 2.96 7.56
C GLY A 443 -15.57 4.39 7.88
N ALA A 444 -14.71 5.38 7.64
CA ALA A 444 -15.07 6.79 7.76
C ALA A 444 -16.17 7.19 6.75
N SER A 445 -16.04 6.74 5.49
CA SER A 445 -17.03 7.00 4.44
C SER A 445 -18.41 6.43 4.78
N LEU A 446 -18.46 5.21 5.33
CA LEU A 446 -19.72 4.59 5.78
C LEU A 446 -20.44 5.47 6.81
N VAL A 447 -19.73 5.97 7.81
CA VAL A 447 -20.35 6.80 8.86
C VAL A 447 -20.72 8.18 8.35
N GLN A 448 -20.00 8.73 7.37
CA GLN A 448 -20.44 9.95 6.71
C GLN A 448 -21.76 9.76 5.96
N GLU A 449 -21.94 8.62 5.29
CA GLU A 449 -23.18 8.27 4.59
C GLU A 449 -24.32 7.87 5.55
N PHE A 450 -23.98 7.22 6.66
CA PHE A 450 -24.90 6.76 7.68
C PHE A 450 -24.52 7.29 9.08
N PRO A 451 -24.70 8.59 9.38
CA PRO A 451 -24.19 9.22 10.62
C PRO A 451 -24.71 8.61 11.92
N HIS A 452 -25.91 8.03 11.88
CA HIS A 452 -26.51 7.36 13.04
C HIS A 452 -25.65 6.20 13.55
N ALA A 453 -24.85 5.55 12.68
CA ALA A 453 -24.05 4.39 13.03
C ALA A 453 -22.90 4.69 14.00
N ALA A 454 -22.53 5.97 14.14
CA ALA A 454 -21.55 6.44 15.12
C ALA A 454 -22.20 7.02 16.40
N LYS A 455 -23.53 7.07 16.49
CA LYS A 455 -24.26 7.69 17.61
C LYS A 455 -24.45 6.72 18.76
N ARG A 456 -24.22 7.18 19.99
CA ARG A 456 -24.42 6.43 21.24
C ARG A 456 -25.76 5.71 21.28
N ASP A 457 -26.85 6.45 21.12
CA ASP A 457 -28.22 5.92 21.21
C ASP A 457 -28.46 4.74 20.25
N TRP A 458 -27.93 4.83 19.02
CA TRP A 458 -28.07 3.76 18.04
C TRP A 458 -27.26 2.52 18.44
N ILE A 459 -26.03 2.72 18.91
CA ILE A 459 -25.16 1.62 19.31
C ILE A 459 -25.73 0.92 20.55
N GLU A 460 -26.19 1.68 21.56
CA GLU A 460 -26.81 1.15 22.78
C GLU A 460 -28.13 0.44 22.49
N ALA A 461 -28.97 0.98 21.60
CA ALA A 461 -30.20 0.32 21.20
C ALA A 461 -29.92 -0.95 20.38
N THR A 462 -28.87 -0.96 19.55
CA THR A 462 -28.42 -2.18 18.85
C THR A 462 -27.92 -3.24 19.83
N LEU A 463 -27.16 -2.83 20.86
CA LEU A 463 -26.69 -3.71 21.91
C LEU A 463 -27.86 -4.35 22.69
N LYS A 464 -28.81 -3.53 23.15
CA LYS A 464 -30.02 -4.00 23.86
C LYS A 464 -30.85 -4.95 23.01
N GLN A 465 -31.03 -4.61 21.72
CA GLN A 465 -31.75 -5.48 20.79
C GLN A 465 -31.02 -6.82 20.61
N ALA A 466 -29.70 -6.82 20.44
CA ALA A 466 -28.93 -8.07 20.31
C ALA A 466 -29.06 -8.94 21.57
N GLN A 467 -28.91 -8.34 22.76
CA GLN A 467 -29.08 -9.01 24.06
C GLN A 467 -30.45 -9.68 24.21
N LYS A 468 -31.51 -9.04 23.72
CA LYS A 468 -32.87 -9.60 23.75
C LYS A 468 -32.96 -10.94 23.00
N PHE A 469 -32.26 -11.08 21.86
CA PHE A 469 -32.34 -12.26 20.98
C PHE A 469 -31.24 -13.31 21.22
N THR A 470 -30.44 -13.20 22.28
CA THR A 470 -29.50 -14.26 22.68
C THR A 470 -30.19 -15.45 23.36
N LYS A 471 -31.50 -15.34 23.61
CA LYS A 471 -32.32 -16.36 24.27
C LYS A 471 -33.20 -17.09 23.25
N ARG A 472 -33.46 -18.38 23.52
CA ARG A 472 -34.32 -19.22 22.68
C ARG A 472 -35.78 -18.77 22.62
N TRP A 473 -36.25 -18.09 23.67
CA TRP A 473 -37.61 -17.56 23.77
C TRP A 473 -37.55 -16.07 24.12
N VAL A 474 -38.23 -15.25 23.32
CA VAL A 474 -38.28 -13.79 23.48
C VAL A 474 -39.74 -13.35 23.55
N TRP A 475 -40.17 -12.75 24.65
CA TRP A 475 -41.56 -12.31 24.82
C TRP A 475 -41.80 -10.91 24.23
N PHE A 476 -42.99 -10.64 23.69
CA PHE A 476 -43.26 -9.34 23.05
C PHE A 476 -43.18 -8.15 24.02
N ASN A 477 -43.45 -8.36 25.31
CA ASN A 477 -43.43 -7.33 26.36
C ASN A 477 -42.08 -7.22 27.11
N SER A 478 -41.00 -7.77 26.55
CA SER A 478 -39.65 -7.75 27.16
C SER A 478 -38.72 -6.69 26.58
#